data_AF-A0A413IMX8-F1
#
_entry.id   AF-A0A413IMX8-F1
#
_cell.length_a   1.000
_cell.length_b   1.000
_cell.length_c   1.000
_cell.angle_alpha   90.00
_cell.angle_beta   90.00
_cell.angle_gamma   90.00
#
_symmetry.space_group_name_H-M   'P 1'
#
loop_
_entity.id
_entity.type
_entity.pdbx_description
1 polymer ?
#
loop_
_entity_poly.entity_id
_entity_poly.type
_entity_poly.pdbx_seq_one_letter_code
_entity_poly.pdbx_strand_id
1 'polypeptide(L)'
;MIFTDYYRFDKLPNQKSKLRIDCTSSTGSYPPLEMLRNKTRELFIYIGDNTHTKAGEQRKADLALSKGTHISSIYNPDLELPYWYGDMKGTADAFIFVHRDAKFIEGKIQPGAIVEVFIARGQRNNREALYNAVCEGEYDDEMQGLRERVTKSVTATDEGLD
;
A
#
# COMPACT_ATOMS: atom_id res chain seq x y z
N MET A 1 1.86 -20.38 0.47
CA MET A 1 1.40 -19.02 0.18
C MET A 1 1.86 -18.13 1.32
N ILE A 2 2.85 -17.29 1.06
CA ILE A 2 3.42 -16.36 2.05
C ILE A 2 2.58 -15.08 2.20
N PHE A 3 2.08 -14.55 1.09
CA PHE A 3 1.13 -13.46 0.99
C PHE A 3 -0.30 -14.01 1.07
N THR A 4 -1.05 -13.51 2.03
CA THR A 4 -2.41 -13.98 2.32
C THR A 4 -3.48 -13.00 1.86
N ASP A 5 -3.11 -11.73 1.70
CA ASP A 5 -4.07 -10.66 1.39
C ASP A 5 -3.46 -9.66 0.41
N TYR A 6 -4.35 -9.03 -0.35
CA TYR A 6 -4.01 -8.04 -1.37
C TYR A 6 -4.96 -6.86 -1.32
N TYR A 7 -4.39 -5.67 -1.46
CA TYR A 7 -5.11 -4.40 -1.56
C TYR A 7 -4.47 -3.55 -2.64
N ARG A 8 -5.29 -3.01 -3.55
CA ARG A 8 -4.89 -2.00 -4.51
C ARG A 8 -5.43 -0.65 -4.09
N PHE A 9 -4.57 0.36 -4.12
CA PHE A 9 -4.94 1.74 -3.90
C PHE A 9 -4.59 2.58 -5.12
N ASP A 10 -5.51 3.46 -5.53
CA ASP A 10 -5.31 4.35 -6.66
C ASP A 10 -5.43 5.80 -6.20
N LYS A 11 -4.58 6.66 -6.76
CA LYS A 11 -4.74 8.10 -6.69
C LYS A 11 -5.75 8.54 -7.75
N LEU A 12 -7.02 8.62 -7.36
CA LEU A 12 -8.12 8.98 -8.26
C LEU A 12 -8.03 10.44 -8.73
N PRO A 13 -8.56 10.78 -9.92
CA PRO A 13 -8.66 12.16 -10.38
C PRO A 13 -9.53 13.01 -9.44
N ASN A 14 -9.30 14.32 -9.44
CA ASN A 14 -10.11 15.32 -8.71
C ASN A 14 -10.15 15.16 -7.18
N GLN A 15 -9.29 14.33 -6.60
CA GLN A 15 -9.18 14.22 -5.14
C GLN A 15 -8.56 15.47 -4.53
N LYS A 16 -9.32 16.16 -3.66
CA LYS A 16 -8.87 17.38 -2.96
C LYS A 16 -7.66 17.16 -2.05
N SER A 17 -7.52 15.96 -1.46
CA SER A 17 -6.37 15.67 -0.60
C SER A 17 -5.12 15.36 -1.41
N LYS A 18 -4.00 15.96 -1.02
CA LYS A 18 -2.68 15.80 -1.67
C LYS A 18 -2.08 14.40 -1.57
N LEU A 19 -2.45 13.65 -0.52
CA LEU A 19 -1.79 12.38 -0.14
C LEU A 19 -2.75 11.18 -0.11
N ARG A 20 -4.06 11.43 -0.21
CA ARG A 20 -5.07 10.37 -0.16
C ARG A 20 -4.95 9.46 -1.38
N ILE A 21 -5.04 8.15 -1.15
CA ILE A 21 -5.25 7.11 -2.16
C ILE A 21 -6.41 6.20 -1.69
N ASP A 22 -7.20 5.71 -2.64
CA ASP A 22 -8.44 4.99 -2.36
C ASP A 22 -8.32 3.53 -2.77
N CYS A 23 -8.79 2.63 -1.91
CA CYS A 23 -8.80 1.21 -2.19
C CYS A 23 -9.84 0.91 -3.27
N THR A 24 -9.36 0.52 -4.44
CA THR A 24 -10.17 0.21 -5.62
C THR A 24 -10.42 -1.29 -5.76
N SER A 25 -9.48 -2.11 -5.28
CA SER A 25 -9.66 -3.55 -5.19
C SER A 25 -8.97 -4.16 -3.97
N SER A 26 -9.52 -5.27 -3.47
CA SER A 26 -8.87 -6.04 -2.41
C SER A 26 -9.42 -7.47 -2.31
N THR A 27 -8.68 -8.35 -1.64
CA THR A 27 -9.23 -9.64 -1.17
C THR A 27 -10.21 -9.46 -0.02
N GLY A 28 -10.10 -8.35 0.72
CA GLY A 28 -11.07 -7.94 1.76
C GLY A 28 -11.00 -8.75 3.05
N SER A 29 -9.94 -9.53 3.24
CA SER A 29 -9.81 -10.52 4.31
C SER A 29 -8.86 -10.11 5.44
N TYR A 30 -8.21 -8.93 5.37
CA TYR A 30 -7.22 -8.48 6.35
C TYR A 30 -7.83 -7.53 7.42
N PRO A 31 -8.18 -8.03 8.62
CA PRO A 31 -8.95 -7.26 9.58
C PRO A 31 -8.37 -5.88 9.94
N PRO A 32 -7.03 -5.72 10.12
CA PRO A 32 -6.47 -4.42 10.47
C PRO A 32 -6.74 -3.31 9.44
N LEU A 33 -6.83 -3.63 8.14
CA LEU A 33 -7.23 -2.66 7.11
C LEU A 33 -8.74 -2.59 6.94
N GLU A 34 -9.46 -3.70 7.09
CA GLU A 34 -10.92 -3.72 6.99
C GLU A 34 -11.61 -2.87 8.07
N MET A 35 -11.05 -2.85 9.28
CA MET A 35 -11.51 -2.02 10.39
C MET A 35 -11.34 -0.51 10.13
N LEU A 36 -10.54 -0.12 9.14
CA LEU A 36 -10.34 1.27 8.73
C LEU A 36 -11.36 1.75 7.70
N ARG A 37 -12.30 0.89 7.27
CA ARG A 37 -13.38 1.32 6.37
C ARG A 37 -14.30 2.32 7.05
N ASN A 38 -14.76 3.30 6.28
CA ASN A 38 -15.76 4.25 6.77
C ASN A 38 -17.17 3.62 6.77
N LYS A 39 -18.19 4.41 7.17
CA LYS A 39 -19.59 3.97 7.22
C LYS A 39 -20.15 3.52 5.86
N THR A 40 -19.62 4.05 4.76
CA THR A 40 -19.96 3.67 3.37
C THR A 40 -19.12 2.48 2.86
N ARG A 41 -18.35 1.83 3.75
CA ARG A 41 -17.48 0.66 3.47
C ARG A 41 -16.34 0.96 2.49
N GLU A 42 -15.97 2.22 2.32
CA GLU A 42 -14.82 2.65 1.54
C GLU A 42 -13.56 2.60 2.41
N LEU A 43 -12.47 2.12 1.83
CA LEU A 43 -11.15 2.18 2.43
C LEU A 43 -10.32 3.19 1.65
N PHE A 44 -9.72 4.13 2.35
CA PHE A 44 -8.75 5.08 1.82
C PHE A 44 -7.69 5.31 2.89
N ILE A 45 -6.48 5.60 2.46
CA ILE A 45 -5.32 5.90 3.32
C ILE A 45 -4.56 7.09 2.74
N TYR A 46 -3.63 7.64 3.50
CA TYR A 46 -2.75 8.71 3.07
C TYR A 46 -1.32 8.19 3.01
N ILE A 47 -0.63 8.44 1.90
CA ILE A 47 0.79 8.12 1.70
C ILE A 47 1.56 9.41 1.41
N GLY A 48 2.67 9.63 2.08
CA GLY A 48 3.55 10.78 1.85
C GLY A 48 4.80 10.73 2.71
N ASP A 49 5.62 11.78 2.65
CA ASP A 49 6.91 11.85 3.34
C ASP A 49 6.78 11.55 4.84
N ASN A 50 7.70 10.73 5.36
CA ASN A 50 7.76 10.49 6.78
C ASN A 50 8.42 11.67 7.51
N THR A 51 7.61 12.50 8.16
CA THR A 51 8.07 13.60 9.02
C THR A 51 8.37 13.16 10.46
N HIS A 52 8.01 11.93 10.84
CA HIS A 52 8.23 11.38 12.17
C HIS A 52 9.51 10.53 12.19
N THR A 53 10.65 11.18 12.46
CA THR A 53 11.90 10.47 12.78
C THR A 53 11.97 10.28 14.29
N LYS A 54 12.02 9.02 14.76
CA LYS A 54 12.35 8.76 16.17
C LYS A 54 13.87 8.84 16.34
N ALA A 55 14.32 9.55 17.37
CA ALA A 55 15.73 9.60 17.71
C ALA A 55 16.24 8.17 18.04
N GLY A 56 17.32 7.74 17.37
CA GLY A 56 17.97 6.43 17.61
C GLY A 56 17.65 5.32 16.59
N GLU A 57 16.80 5.55 15.59
CA GLU A 57 16.64 4.58 14.47
C GLU A 57 17.81 4.70 13.48
N GLN A 58 18.38 3.56 13.08
CA GLN A 58 19.53 3.50 12.17
C GLN A 58 19.18 3.85 10.72
N ARG A 59 17.90 3.73 10.32
CA ARG A 59 17.42 4.07 8.97
C ARG A 59 16.11 4.85 9.06
N LYS A 60 16.10 6.05 8.48
CA LYS A 60 14.89 6.87 8.34
C LYS A 60 14.01 6.23 7.26
N ALA A 61 12.73 6.03 7.55
CA ALA A 61 11.79 5.58 6.52
C ALA A 61 11.50 6.72 5.53
N ASP A 62 11.28 6.37 4.27
CA ASP A 62 11.10 7.31 3.17
C ASP A 62 9.68 7.88 3.14
N LEU A 63 8.69 7.00 3.31
CA LEU A 63 7.28 7.35 3.30
C LEU A 63 6.57 6.84 4.56
N ALA A 64 5.38 7.37 4.82
CA ALA A 64 4.48 6.90 5.86
C ALA A 64 3.08 6.66 5.30
N LEU A 65 2.48 5.53 5.67
CA LEU A 65 1.04 5.31 5.55
C LEU A 65 0.34 5.74 6.81
N SER A 66 -0.80 6.40 6.64
CA SER A 66 -1.64 6.83 7.75
C SER A 66 -3.12 6.86 7.40
N LYS A 67 -3.96 6.78 8.44
CA LYS A 67 -5.39 7.09 8.37
C LYS A 67 -5.85 7.61 9.72
N GLY A 68 -5.73 8.92 9.95
CA GLY A 68 -5.92 9.55 11.27
C GLY A 68 -4.81 9.23 12.27
N THR A 69 -4.26 8.01 12.22
CA THR A 69 -3.06 7.57 12.93
C THR A 69 -2.07 6.91 11.98
N HIS A 70 -0.81 6.79 12.40
CA HIS A 70 0.23 6.11 11.65
C HIS A 70 -0.05 4.60 11.50
N ILE A 71 0.03 4.09 10.27
CA ILE A 71 -0.18 2.69 9.89
C ILE A 71 1.15 1.98 9.65
N SER A 72 2.02 2.55 8.81
CA SER A 72 3.26 1.88 8.40
C SER A 72 4.35 2.89 8.05
N SER A 73 5.58 2.60 8.48
CA SER A 73 6.78 3.22 7.92
C SER A 73 7.16 2.44 6.66
N ILE A 74 7.33 3.13 5.54
CA ILE A 74 7.69 2.53 4.27
C ILE A 74 9.13 2.87 3.93
N TYR A 75 9.88 1.86 3.54
CA TYR A 75 11.27 1.96 3.09
C TYR A 75 11.33 1.70 1.58
N ASN A 76 12.09 2.55 0.89
CA ASN A 76 12.37 2.47 -0.54
C ASN A 76 13.88 2.21 -0.75
N PRO A 77 14.31 0.94 -0.83
CA PRO A 77 15.73 0.59 -0.92
C PRO A 77 16.37 0.88 -2.27
N ASP A 78 15.58 0.82 -3.34
CA ASP A 78 16.05 1.00 -4.71
C ASP A 78 15.03 1.86 -5.49
N LEU A 79 15.47 3.05 -5.91
CA LEU A 79 14.64 4.02 -6.61
C LEU A 79 14.28 3.59 -8.04
N GLU A 80 15.03 2.65 -8.62
CA GLU A 80 14.81 2.15 -9.98
C GLU A 80 13.80 0.99 -10.00
N LEU A 81 13.50 0.41 -8.83
CA LEU A 81 12.56 -0.69 -8.71
C LEU A 81 11.16 -0.23 -8.27
N PRO A 82 10.09 -0.86 -8.79
CA PRO A 82 8.71 -0.51 -8.43
C PRO A 82 8.27 -1.13 -7.09
N TYR A 83 9.19 -1.35 -6.15
CA TYR A 83 8.93 -2.08 -4.90
C TYR A 83 9.30 -1.26 -3.67
N TRP A 84 8.45 -1.31 -2.65
CA TRP A 84 8.78 -0.84 -1.30
C TRP A 84 8.43 -1.91 -0.26
N TYR A 85 8.88 -1.74 0.98
CA TYR A 85 8.46 -2.60 2.08
C TYR A 85 8.14 -1.82 3.34
N GLY A 86 7.38 -2.46 4.22
CA GLY A 86 7.04 -1.94 5.54
C GLY A 86 6.38 -3.02 6.39
N ASP A 87 5.66 -2.60 7.41
CA ASP A 87 4.89 -3.51 8.26
C ASP A 87 3.65 -2.81 8.84
N MET A 88 2.67 -3.61 9.25
CA MET A 88 1.46 -3.08 9.88
C MET A 88 1.72 -2.80 11.36
N LYS A 89 1.66 -1.53 11.77
CA LYS A 89 1.82 -1.14 13.17
C LYS A 89 0.86 -1.93 14.08
N GLY A 90 1.41 -2.46 15.17
CA GLY A 90 0.62 -3.17 16.19
C GLY A 90 0.32 -4.64 15.86
N THR A 91 0.78 -5.16 14.72
CA THR A 91 0.64 -6.59 14.36
C THR A 91 2.00 -7.29 14.35
N ALA A 92 2.14 -8.46 13.72
CA ALA A 92 3.43 -9.05 13.35
C ALA A 92 3.55 -9.20 11.82
N ASP A 93 2.80 -8.43 11.04
CA ASP A 93 2.60 -8.66 9.61
C ASP A 93 3.47 -7.73 8.76
N ALA A 94 4.05 -8.29 7.70
CA ALA A 94 4.85 -7.54 6.73
C ALA A 94 3.98 -7.03 5.57
N PHE A 95 4.36 -5.87 5.05
CA PHE A 95 3.83 -5.31 3.81
C PHE A 95 4.93 -5.28 2.74
N ILE A 96 4.60 -5.80 1.56
CA ILE A 96 5.35 -5.54 0.33
C ILE A 96 4.46 -4.70 -0.58
N PHE A 97 5.02 -3.61 -1.09
CA PHE A 97 4.34 -2.69 -1.97
C PHE A 97 4.82 -2.86 -3.39
N VAL A 98 3.89 -2.86 -4.35
CA VAL A 98 4.20 -2.71 -5.77
C VAL A 98 3.58 -1.41 -6.23
N HIS A 99 4.40 -0.48 -6.73
CA HIS A 99 3.92 0.84 -7.13
C HIS A 99 4.07 1.05 -8.64
N ARG A 100 3.16 1.85 -9.20
CA ARG A 100 3.20 2.28 -10.61
C ARG A 100 2.83 3.74 -10.67
N ASP A 101 3.62 4.53 -11.40
CA ASP A 101 3.42 5.97 -11.56
C ASP A 101 3.27 6.74 -10.24
N ALA A 102 3.77 6.18 -9.14
CA ALA A 102 3.68 6.74 -7.79
C ALA A 102 4.72 7.85 -7.57
N LYS A 103 4.56 8.93 -8.32
CA LYS A 103 5.43 10.12 -8.26
C LYS A 103 4.90 11.10 -7.22
N PHE A 104 5.80 11.64 -6.43
CA PHE A 104 5.52 12.72 -5.48
C PHE A 104 6.10 14.03 -6.01
N ILE A 105 5.25 15.00 -6.34
CA ILE A 105 5.64 16.33 -6.83
C ILE A 105 5.12 17.36 -5.82
N GLU A 106 6.00 18.18 -5.27
CA GLU A 106 5.69 19.15 -4.20
C GLU A 106 4.97 18.51 -2.99
N GLY A 107 5.37 17.29 -2.61
CA GLY A 107 4.72 16.54 -1.53
C GLY A 107 3.28 16.13 -1.85
N LYS A 108 2.94 15.94 -3.13
CA LYS A 108 1.63 15.45 -3.59
C LYS A 108 1.83 14.20 -4.42
N ILE A 109 1.12 13.12 -4.09
CA ILE A 109 1.05 11.95 -4.98
C ILE A 109 0.17 12.30 -6.20
N GLN A 110 0.66 12.00 -7.40
CA GLN A 110 0.00 12.41 -8.64
C GLN A 110 -1.18 11.50 -9.02
N PRO A 111 -2.26 12.06 -9.61
CA PRO A 111 -3.34 11.27 -10.22
C PRO A 111 -2.82 10.18 -11.17
N GLY A 112 -3.45 9.01 -11.11
CA GLY A 112 -3.03 7.82 -11.86
C GLY A 112 -2.01 6.94 -11.14
N ALA A 113 -1.42 7.40 -10.03
CA ALA A 113 -0.55 6.56 -9.20
C ALA A 113 -1.32 5.34 -8.65
N ILE A 114 -0.67 4.18 -8.70
CA ILE A 114 -1.15 2.92 -8.15
C ILE A 114 -0.17 2.45 -7.09
N VAL A 115 -0.69 2.02 -5.95
CA VAL A 115 0.06 1.35 -4.89
C VAL A 115 -0.68 0.08 -4.50
N GLU A 116 -0.12 -1.06 -4.88
CA GLU A 116 -0.55 -2.37 -4.43
C GLU A 116 0.14 -2.72 -3.11
N VAL A 117 -0.57 -3.39 -2.21
CA VAL A 117 -0.09 -3.84 -0.91
C VAL A 117 -0.37 -5.33 -0.78
N PHE A 118 0.70 -6.11 -0.69
CA PHE A 118 0.68 -7.54 -0.44
C PHE A 118 1.06 -7.79 1.01
N ILE A 119 0.27 -8.61 1.69
CA ILE A 119 0.37 -8.77 3.15
C ILE A 119 0.80 -10.18 3.48
N ALA A 120 1.95 -10.29 4.16
CA ALA A 120 2.47 -11.56 4.67
C ALA A 120 2.30 -11.59 6.20
N ARG A 121 1.27 -12.29 6.67
CA ARG A 121 0.91 -12.34 8.10
C ARG A 121 1.97 -13.04 8.93
N GLY A 122 2.32 -12.48 10.08
CA GLY A 122 3.36 -13.00 10.97
C GLY A 122 4.80 -12.82 10.47
N GLN A 123 5.01 -12.13 9.35
CA GLN A 123 6.32 -12.04 8.68
C GLN A 123 7.03 -10.69 8.86
N ARG A 124 6.66 -9.83 9.83
CA ARG A 124 7.31 -8.52 10.05
C ARG A 124 8.83 -8.61 10.06
N ASN A 125 9.38 -9.59 10.78
CA ASN A 125 10.83 -9.73 10.94
C ASN A 125 11.54 -10.23 9.66
N ASN A 126 10.77 -10.72 8.68
CA ASN A 126 11.25 -11.21 7.40
C ASN A 126 10.99 -10.23 6.24
N ARG A 127 10.44 -9.03 6.51
CA ARG A 127 10.03 -8.06 5.47
C ARG A 127 11.14 -7.68 4.47
N GLU A 128 12.40 -7.62 4.90
CA GLU A 128 13.54 -7.31 4.04
C GLU A 128 13.91 -8.49 3.12
N ALA A 129 13.90 -9.71 3.67
CA ALA A 129 14.12 -10.91 2.87
C ALA A 129 12.98 -11.11 1.85
N LEU A 130 11.73 -10.86 2.26
CA LEU A 130 10.58 -10.90 1.37
C LEU A 130 10.66 -9.85 0.26
N TYR A 131 11.13 -8.64 0.59
CA TYR A 131 11.36 -7.60 -0.42
C TYR A 131 12.36 -8.07 -1.48
N ASN A 132 13.51 -8.60 -1.06
CA ASN A 132 14.54 -9.08 -2.00
C ASN A 132 14.00 -10.21 -2.89
N ALA A 133 13.32 -11.19 -2.30
CA ALA A 133 12.72 -12.30 -3.04
C ALA A 133 11.64 -11.84 -4.04
N VAL A 134 10.84 -10.81 -3.70
CA VAL A 134 9.89 -10.20 -4.64
C VAL A 134 10.63 -9.48 -5.78
N CYS A 135 11.70 -8.74 -5.49
CA CYS A 135 12.51 -8.09 -6.52
C CYS A 135 13.16 -9.11 -7.49
N GLU A 136 13.44 -10.31 -7.01
CA GLU A 136 13.98 -11.44 -7.78
C GLU A 136 12.89 -12.25 -8.52
N GLY A 137 11.61 -11.89 -8.35
CA GLY A 137 10.47 -12.54 -9.01
C GLY A 137 10.01 -13.86 -8.38
N GLU A 138 10.53 -14.23 -7.21
CA GLU A 138 10.23 -15.53 -6.57
C GLU A 138 8.75 -15.74 -6.22
N TYR A 139 7.99 -14.65 -6.08
CA TYR A 139 6.59 -14.67 -5.66
C TYR A 139 5.60 -14.19 -6.73
N ASP A 140 6.02 -14.06 -7.99
CA ASP A 140 5.18 -13.50 -9.07
C ASP A 140 3.87 -14.26 -9.24
N ASP A 141 3.92 -15.58 -9.31
CA ASP A 141 2.74 -16.44 -9.44
C ASP A 141 1.78 -16.28 -8.25
N GLU A 142 2.34 -16.13 -7.05
CA GLU A 142 1.58 -16.00 -5.83
C GLU A 142 0.85 -14.66 -5.75
N MET A 143 1.57 -13.58 -6.06
CA MET A 143 1.04 -12.22 -6.12
C MET A 143 0.00 -12.09 -7.23
N GLN A 144 0.24 -12.70 -8.39
CA GLN A 144 -0.73 -12.76 -9.48
C GLN A 144 -2.00 -13.51 -9.07
N GLY A 145 -1.86 -14.65 -8.38
CA GLY A 145 -3.00 -15.38 -7.85
C GLY A 145 -3.85 -14.55 -6.85
N LEU A 146 -3.25 -13.63 -6.09
CA LEU A 146 -4.02 -12.72 -5.23
C LEU A 146 -4.74 -11.62 -6.01
N ARG A 147 -4.12 -11.07 -7.06
CA ARG A 147 -4.75 -10.09 -7.96
C ARG A 147 -6.01 -10.68 -8.61
N GLU A 148 -5.97 -11.96 -8.96
CA GLU A 148 -7.10 -12.68 -9.57
C GLU A 148 -8.22 -13.03 -8.58
N ARG A 149 -7.91 -13.14 -7.28
CA ARG A 149 -8.88 -13.45 -6.21
C ARG A 149 -9.60 -12.22 -5.66
N VAL A 150 -9.48 -11.07 -6.30
CA VAL A 150 -10.15 -9.84 -5.87
C VAL A 150 -11.67 -10.08 -5.76
N THR A 151 -12.20 -9.86 -4.56
CA THR A 151 -13.63 -10.05 -4.25
C THR A 151 -14.43 -8.74 -4.36
N LYS A 152 -13.73 -7.60 -4.39
CA LYS A 152 -14.32 -6.27 -4.50
C LYS A 152 -13.58 -5.47 -5.55
N SER A 153 -14.27 -5.07 -6.60
CA SER A 153 -13.80 -4.12 -7.61
C SER A 153 -14.69 -2.88 -7.55
N VAL A 154 -14.13 -1.72 -7.26
CA VAL A 154 -14.83 -0.44 -7.34
C VAL A 154 -14.56 0.14 -8.72
N THR A 155 -15.35 -0.26 -9.72
CA THR A 155 -15.41 0.48 -10.98
C THR A 155 -16.08 1.83 -10.69
N ALA A 156 -15.31 2.90 -10.81
CA ALA A 156 -15.87 4.24 -10.92
C ALA A 156 -16.57 4.33 -12.28
N THR A 157 -17.86 3.99 -12.31
CA THR A 157 -18.73 4.34 -13.43
C THR A 157 -19.44 5.62 -13.03
N ASP A 158 -18.91 6.75 -13.49
CA ASP A 158 -19.68 7.97 -13.74
C ASP A 158 -18.81 8.91 -14.60
N GLU A 159 -18.69 8.57 -15.88
CA GLU A 159 -18.51 9.58 -16.93
C GLU A 159 -19.47 9.26 -18.08
N GLY A 160 -20.53 10.05 -18.15
CA GLY A 160 -21.59 9.97 -19.15
C GLY A 160 -22.69 10.98 -18.87
N LEU A 161 -22.31 12.26 -18.67
CA LEU A 161 -23.21 13.41 -18.80
C LEU A 161 -23.07 13.94 -20.23
N ASP A 162 -24.06 13.63 -21.08
CA ASP A 162 -24.93 14.62 -21.77
C ASP A 162 -26.05 13.88 -22.52
#